data_AF-A0A3A4PGX5-F1
#
_entry.id   AF-A0A3A4PGX5-F1
#
_cell.length_a   1.000
_cell.length_b   1.000
_cell.length_c   1.000
_cell.angle_alpha   90.00
_cell.angle_beta   90.00
_cell.angle_gamma   90.00
#
_symmetry.space_group_name_H-M   'P 1'
#
loop_
_entity.id
_entity.type
_entity.pdbx_description
1 polymer ?
#
loop_
_entity_poly.entity_id
_entity_poly.type
_entity_poly.pdbx_seq_one_letter_code
_entity_poly.pdbx_strand_id
1 'polypeptide(L)'
;MMKYQSLLWQWAVCAACAITGATAAVAAEVPFTEDFNNDSANWYNNPGNAPLEWSGSGGPDGGAHVYTTFNFVNAREGDIPALFRAQDEFNSSGGAFEGNWITDGVEVFTAFVRHDAPAPATFFTRFSQPANFPGGVAIVFQPVPPGTWTKIEIPIRADNPQFVTFEGSDFETVFSNIGHVQIGIQVSKGLEGINDDFFFDLDKPTIDGQGRSCSGEEKLKARCARKNCGYRVVGKLSRAEPGSEVTLLLDGGNEQTVRVKNSGKAKVKWCGLEAGSYEVSLRGCDLAAEAVCRR
;
A
#
# COMPACT_ATOMS: atom_id res chain seq x y z
N MET A 1 4.77 -37.29 74.96
CA MET A 1 5.74 -36.62 74.07
C MET A 1 5.20 -36.66 72.66
N MET A 2 4.58 -35.58 72.17
CA MET A 2 4.06 -35.49 70.81
C MET A 2 4.45 -34.11 70.28
N LYS A 3 5.32 -34.10 69.27
CA LYS A 3 5.93 -32.88 68.71
C LYS A 3 4.98 -32.23 67.70
N TYR A 4 4.74 -30.95 67.94
CA TYR A 4 4.25 -29.95 66.98
C TYR A 4 5.12 -29.95 65.71
N GLN A 5 4.49 -29.94 64.53
CA GLN A 5 5.08 -29.36 63.33
C GLN A 5 4.09 -28.41 62.66
N SER A 6 4.64 -27.25 62.35
CA SER A 6 4.02 -25.96 62.05
C SER A 6 3.50 -25.87 60.62
N LEU A 7 2.24 -25.47 60.47
CA LEU A 7 1.70 -24.86 59.25
C LEU A 7 2.18 -23.40 59.17
N LEU A 8 3.11 -23.12 58.26
CA LEU A 8 3.38 -21.79 57.73
C LEU A 8 3.55 -21.95 56.22
N TRP A 9 2.44 -21.84 55.48
CA TRP A 9 2.48 -21.69 54.03
C TRP A 9 2.54 -20.20 53.70
N GLN A 10 3.72 -19.79 53.23
CA GLN A 10 4.03 -18.46 52.72
C GLN A 10 3.22 -18.18 51.45
N TRP A 11 2.37 -17.17 51.51
CA TRP A 11 1.78 -16.52 50.35
C TRP A 11 2.85 -15.64 49.71
N ALA A 12 3.55 -16.16 48.70
CA ALA A 12 4.36 -15.35 47.80
C ALA A 12 3.46 -14.88 46.65
N VAL A 13 2.89 -13.68 46.80
CA VAL A 13 2.23 -12.96 45.69
C VAL A 13 3.33 -12.49 44.74
N CYS A 14 3.57 -13.24 43.67
CA CYS A 14 4.37 -12.78 42.54
C CYS A 14 3.59 -11.66 41.82
N ALA A 15 3.93 -10.41 42.11
CA ALA A 15 3.55 -9.28 41.29
C ALA A 15 4.32 -9.34 39.95
N ALA A 16 3.77 -10.06 38.98
CA ALA A 16 4.19 -9.96 37.59
C ALA A 16 3.76 -8.59 37.07
N CYS A 17 4.68 -7.64 37.07
CA CYS A 17 4.50 -6.36 36.40
C CYS A 17 4.48 -6.64 34.89
N ALA A 18 3.29 -6.76 34.31
CA ALA A 18 3.12 -6.83 32.87
C ALA A 18 3.61 -5.51 32.27
N ILE A 19 4.83 -5.48 31.75
CA ILE A 19 5.29 -4.42 30.86
C ILE A 19 4.52 -4.64 29.57
N THR A 20 3.33 -4.04 29.46
CA THR A 20 2.64 -3.88 28.19
C THR A 20 3.49 -2.91 27.38
N GLY A 21 4.38 -3.45 26.53
CA GLY A 21 5.05 -2.66 25.52
C GLY A 21 3.98 -2.08 24.60
N ALA A 22 3.73 -0.77 24.71
CA ALA A 22 2.96 -0.07 23.71
C ALA A 22 3.76 -0.14 22.41
N THR A 23 3.30 -0.95 21.46
CA THR A 23 3.78 -0.85 20.09
C THR A 23 3.43 0.55 19.61
N ALA A 24 4.43 1.30 19.16
CA ALA A 24 4.19 2.61 18.59
C ALA A 24 3.28 2.40 17.36
N ALA A 25 2.25 3.24 17.21
CA ALA A 25 1.50 3.30 15.97
C ALA A 25 2.50 3.63 14.84
N VAL A 26 2.63 2.72 13.88
CA VAL A 26 3.41 2.93 12.67
C VAL A 26 2.53 3.74 11.73
N ALA A 27 3.07 4.84 11.20
CA ALA A 27 2.39 5.61 10.15
C ALA A 27 2.62 4.91 8.81
N ALA A 28 1.64 4.97 7.92
CA ALA A 28 1.78 4.36 6.60
C ALA A 28 2.92 5.04 5.83
N GLU A 29 3.71 4.25 5.10
CA GLU A 29 4.73 4.79 4.22
C GLU A 29 4.06 5.16 2.89
N VAL A 30 3.88 6.45 2.63
CA VAL A 30 3.14 6.92 1.46
C VAL A 30 4.01 7.87 0.62
N PRO A 31 4.32 7.55 -0.65
CA PRO A 31 3.98 6.32 -1.37
C PRO A 31 4.85 5.13 -0.98
N PHE A 32 4.33 3.91 -1.14
CA PHE A 32 5.08 2.67 -0.97
C PHE A 32 4.62 1.61 -1.95
N THR A 33 5.56 0.85 -2.48
CA THR A 33 5.34 -0.34 -3.32
C THR A 33 6.20 -1.48 -2.79
N GLU A 34 5.58 -2.63 -2.57
CA GLU A 34 6.30 -3.87 -2.26
C GLU A 34 6.69 -4.59 -3.56
N ASP A 35 7.98 -4.57 -3.89
CA ASP A 35 8.52 -5.23 -5.09
C ASP A 35 8.86 -6.72 -4.88
N PHE A 36 8.77 -7.22 -3.63
CA PHE A 36 9.14 -8.60 -3.27
C PHE A 36 10.56 -8.98 -3.73
N ASN A 37 11.52 -8.05 -3.69
CA ASN A 37 12.84 -8.25 -4.31
C ASN A 37 13.64 -9.44 -3.75
N ASN A 38 13.41 -9.83 -2.50
CA ASN A 38 14.23 -10.83 -1.81
C ASN A 38 13.46 -12.03 -1.24
N ASP A 39 12.18 -11.84 -0.89
CA ASP A 39 11.33 -12.84 -0.26
C ASP A 39 9.85 -12.38 -0.32
N SER A 40 8.97 -13.05 0.43
CA SER A 40 7.55 -12.71 0.49
C SER A 40 7.20 -11.51 1.36
N ALA A 41 8.20 -10.81 1.92
CA ALA A 41 8.04 -9.66 2.79
C ALA A 41 7.04 -9.89 3.94
N ASN A 42 7.03 -11.10 4.51
CA ASN A 42 6.05 -11.54 5.51
C ASN A 42 4.58 -11.35 5.09
N TRP A 43 4.27 -11.47 3.80
CA TRP A 43 2.89 -11.69 3.35
C TRP A 43 2.55 -13.17 3.54
N TYR A 44 1.34 -13.46 4.02
CA TYR A 44 0.91 -14.81 4.38
C TYR A 44 -0.23 -15.29 3.49
N ASN A 45 -0.31 -16.60 3.34
CA ASN A 45 -1.41 -17.27 2.65
C ASN A 45 -2.70 -17.28 3.50
N ASN A 46 -3.73 -17.93 3.00
CA ASN A 46 -4.89 -18.34 3.80
C ASN A 46 -4.69 -19.78 4.30
N PRO A 47 -4.85 -20.07 5.60
CA PRO A 47 -5.52 -19.27 6.65
C PRO A 47 -4.65 -18.27 7.43
N GLY A 48 -3.41 -18.00 7.01
CA GLY A 48 -2.47 -17.11 7.72
C GLY A 48 -1.42 -17.86 8.53
N ASN A 49 -1.17 -19.13 8.20
CA ASN A 49 -0.29 -19.99 8.98
C ASN A 49 1.12 -20.13 8.39
N ALA A 50 1.33 -19.68 7.15
CA ALA A 50 2.63 -19.70 6.48
C ALA A 50 2.81 -18.46 5.59
N PRO A 51 4.06 -17.96 5.44
CA PRO A 51 4.38 -16.98 4.41
C PRO A 51 4.01 -17.50 3.02
N LEU A 52 3.72 -16.58 2.10
CA LEU A 52 3.52 -16.89 0.69
C LEU A 52 4.79 -17.49 0.09
N GLU A 53 4.61 -18.29 -0.97
CA GLU A 53 5.73 -18.71 -1.81
C GLU A 53 6.23 -17.53 -2.64
N TRP A 54 7.51 -17.57 -3.00
CA TRP A 54 8.21 -16.47 -3.68
C TRP A 54 8.91 -16.97 -4.94
N SER A 55 8.83 -16.17 -6.01
CA SER A 55 9.58 -16.39 -7.24
C SER A 55 10.35 -15.13 -7.61
N GLY A 56 11.66 -15.23 -7.81
CA GLY A 56 12.51 -14.09 -8.20
C GLY A 56 12.35 -13.62 -9.64
N SER A 57 11.38 -14.16 -10.40
CA SER A 57 11.09 -13.76 -11.79
C SER A 57 9.64 -14.07 -12.17
N GLY A 58 9.17 -13.49 -13.26
CA GLY A 58 7.84 -13.79 -13.83
C GLY A 58 6.70 -12.85 -13.40
N GLY A 59 7.03 -11.79 -12.65
CA GLY A 59 6.15 -10.66 -12.37
C GLY A 59 5.75 -9.88 -13.63
N PRO A 60 4.82 -8.90 -13.53
CA PRO A 60 4.37 -8.04 -14.62
C PRO A 60 5.49 -7.31 -15.38
N ASP A 61 6.60 -7.00 -14.71
CA ASP A 61 7.80 -6.37 -15.28
C ASP A 61 8.94 -7.38 -15.51
N GLY A 62 8.66 -8.68 -15.38
CA GLY A 62 9.63 -9.76 -15.40
C GLY A 62 10.35 -9.99 -14.06
N GLY A 63 10.11 -9.14 -13.05
CA GLY A 63 10.72 -9.19 -11.73
C GLY A 63 10.13 -10.26 -10.81
N ALA A 64 10.44 -10.13 -9.52
CA ALA A 64 9.97 -11.04 -8.49
C ALA A 64 8.46 -10.90 -8.24
N HIS A 65 7.85 -11.91 -7.63
CA HIS A 65 6.47 -11.88 -7.17
C HIS A 65 6.24 -12.95 -6.10
N VAL A 66 5.08 -12.90 -5.45
CA VAL A 66 4.63 -13.94 -4.51
C VAL A 66 3.40 -14.66 -5.06
N TYR A 67 3.17 -15.88 -4.59
CA TYR A 67 2.01 -16.66 -4.97
C TYR A 67 1.53 -17.60 -3.86
N THR A 68 0.30 -18.09 -4.02
CA THR A 68 -0.30 -19.16 -3.22
C THR A 68 -1.14 -20.05 -4.13
N THR A 69 -1.51 -21.23 -3.65
CA THR A 69 -2.53 -22.06 -4.29
C THR A 69 -3.89 -21.93 -3.58
N PHE A 70 -4.97 -22.17 -4.31
CA PHE A 70 -6.31 -22.31 -3.75
C PHE A 70 -7.10 -23.40 -4.49
N ASN A 71 -7.82 -24.21 -3.72
CA ASN A 71 -8.64 -25.30 -4.22
C ASN A 71 -10.12 -25.00 -3.98
N PHE A 72 -10.94 -25.06 -5.03
CA PHE A 72 -12.35 -24.72 -4.97
C PHE A 72 -13.28 -25.85 -4.53
N VAL A 73 -12.74 -27.03 -4.16
CA VAL A 73 -13.55 -28.22 -3.82
C VAL A 73 -14.61 -27.97 -2.76
N ASN A 74 -14.35 -27.06 -1.81
CA ASN A 74 -15.28 -26.67 -0.75
C ASN A 74 -15.85 -25.25 -0.91
N ALA A 75 -15.46 -24.54 -1.96
CA ALA A 75 -15.89 -23.18 -2.22
C ALA A 75 -17.21 -23.16 -2.98
N ARG A 76 -18.09 -22.23 -2.63
CA ARG A 76 -19.39 -21.99 -3.27
C ARG A 76 -19.41 -20.67 -3.99
N GLU A 77 -20.30 -20.54 -4.97
CA GLU A 77 -20.55 -19.25 -5.62
C GLU A 77 -20.85 -18.16 -4.58
N GLY A 78 -20.13 -17.04 -4.68
CA GLY A 78 -20.24 -15.90 -3.77
C GLY A 78 -19.32 -15.93 -2.55
N ASP A 79 -18.65 -17.05 -2.26
CA ASP A 79 -17.62 -17.09 -1.23
C ASP A 79 -16.49 -16.11 -1.55
N ILE A 80 -15.90 -15.49 -0.53
CA ILE A 80 -14.82 -14.49 -0.64
C ILE A 80 -13.56 -14.91 0.14
N PRO A 81 -12.87 -15.99 -0.25
CA PRO A 81 -11.62 -16.38 0.39
C PRO A 81 -10.55 -15.29 0.19
N ALA A 82 -10.04 -14.73 1.29
CA ALA A 82 -8.78 -14.01 1.27
C ALA A 82 -7.67 -15.00 0.89
N LEU A 83 -6.75 -14.60 0.03
CA LEU A 83 -5.64 -15.44 -0.45
C LEU A 83 -4.29 -14.90 0.00
N PHE A 84 -4.15 -13.57 -0.05
CA PHE A 84 -2.94 -12.84 0.33
C PHE A 84 -3.25 -11.94 1.51
N ARG A 85 -2.41 -11.98 2.55
CA ARG A 85 -2.63 -11.24 3.78
C ARG A 85 -1.36 -10.49 4.19
N ALA A 86 -1.44 -9.16 4.17
CA ALA A 86 -0.56 -8.29 4.92
C ALA A 86 -1.25 -7.90 6.22
N GLN A 87 -0.61 -8.18 7.36
CA GLN A 87 -1.19 -7.92 8.69
C GLN A 87 -0.10 -7.44 9.65
N ASP A 88 -0.49 -6.62 10.62
CA ASP A 88 0.44 -6.00 11.55
C ASP A 88 1.13 -7.01 12.46
N GLU A 89 0.45 -8.09 12.85
CA GLU A 89 1.10 -9.14 13.65
C GLU A 89 2.15 -9.94 12.87
N PHE A 90 2.17 -9.80 11.54
CA PHE A 90 3.16 -10.43 10.67
C PHE A 90 4.31 -9.50 10.29
N ASN A 91 4.22 -8.20 10.61
CA ASN A 91 5.19 -7.20 10.15
C ASN A 91 5.39 -7.28 8.62
N SER A 92 4.28 -7.40 7.90
CA SER A 92 4.24 -7.51 6.44
C SER A 92 4.79 -6.23 5.81
N SER A 93 5.76 -6.35 4.91
CA SER A 93 6.45 -5.22 4.28
C SER A 93 7.01 -4.20 5.30
N GLY A 94 7.43 -4.67 6.48
CA GLY A 94 7.94 -3.80 7.55
C GLY A 94 6.90 -2.83 8.14
N GLY A 95 5.61 -3.12 7.95
CA GLY A 95 4.50 -2.29 8.40
C GLY A 95 4.15 -1.12 7.49
N ALA A 96 4.67 -1.08 6.27
CA ALA A 96 4.46 0.03 5.34
C ALA A 96 2.97 0.27 4.99
N PHE A 97 2.12 -0.77 5.06
CA PHE A 97 0.68 -0.68 4.80
C PHE A 97 -0.17 -0.38 6.05
N GLU A 98 0.44 -0.24 7.22
CA GLU A 98 -0.26 -0.01 8.49
C GLU A 98 -0.38 1.50 8.78
N GLY A 99 -1.40 1.91 9.53
CA GLY A 99 -1.52 3.28 10.03
C GLY A 99 -2.79 4.01 9.61
N ASN A 100 -2.81 5.33 9.80
CA ASN A 100 -3.98 6.14 9.54
C ASN A 100 -3.98 6.62 8.10
N TRP A 101 -4.51 5.78 7.20
CA TRP A 101 -4.53 6.05 5.76
C TRP A 101 -5.21 7.38 5.40
N ILE A 102 -6.13 7.88 6.23
CA ILE A 102 -6.76 9.20 6.03
C ILE A 102 -5.78 10.34 6.30
N THR A 103 -5.09 10.33 7.45
CA THR A 103 -4.14 11.39 7.79
C THR A 103 -2.82 11.27 7.06
N ASP A 104 -2.44 10.04 6.71
CA ASP A 104 -1.23 9.69 5.96
C ASP A 104 -1.43 9.93 4.46
N GLY A 105 -2.68 10.21 4.05
CA GLY A 105 -3.02 10.68 2.71
C GLY A 105 -3.01 9.61 1.64
N VAL A 106 -3.30 8.35 1.98
CA VAL A 106 -3.47 7.27 1.01
C VAL A 106 -4.74 7.52 0.21
N GLU A 107 -4.59 7.71 -1.11
CA GLU A 107 -5.72 7.98 -2.02
C GLU A 107 -6.07 6.78 -2.90
N VAL A 108 -5.11 5.88 -3.13
CA VAL A 108 -5.32 4.69 -3.95
C VAL A 108 -4.49 3.52 -3.45
N PHE A 109 -5.11 2.34 -3.44
CA PHE A 109 -4.42 1.07 -3.32
C PHE A 109 -4.42 0.38 -4.70
N THR A 110 -3.27 -0.14 -5.12
CA THR A 110 -3.16 -0.93 -6.35
C THR A 110 -2.36 -2.20 -6.11
N ALA A 111 -2.57 -3.21 -6.95
CA ALA A 111 -1.73 -4.40 -6.99
C ALA A 111 -1.80 -5.03 -8.38
N PHE A 112 -0.80 -5.80 -8.78
CA PHE A 112 -0.89 -6.70 -9.92
C PHE A 112 -1.27 -8.08 -9.43
N VAL A 113 -2.24 -8.70 -10.09
CA VAL A 113 -2.67 -10.07 -9.80
C VAL A 113 -2.70 -10.91 -11.08
N ARG A 114 -2.45 -12.20 -10.94
CA ARG A 114 -2.59 -13.21 -12.00
C ARG A 114 -3.10 -14.50 -11.37
N HIS A 115 -3.72 -15.36 -12.16
CA HIS A 115 -4.09 -16.71 -11.73
C HIS A 115 -4.13 -17.67 -12.92
N ASP A 116 -4.16 -18.97 -12.67
CA ASP A 116 -4.30 -20.00 -13.72
C ASP A 116 -5.63 -20.80 -13.67
N ALA A 117 -6.55 -20.40 -12.79
CA ALA A 117 -7.91 -20.96 -12.74
C ALA A 117 -8.60 -20.95 -14.12
N PRO A 118 -9.51 -21.90 -14.42
CA PRO A 118 -10.01 -22.15 -15.79
C PRO A 118 -11.00 -21.09 -16.31
N ALA A 119 -11.40 -20.13 -15.48
CA ALA A 119 -12.33 -19.07 -15.80
C ALA A 119 -11.87 -17.75 -15.17
N PRO A 120 -12.29 -16.59 -15.72
CA PRO A 120 -11.96 -15.29 -15.12
C PRO A 120 -12.39 -15.20 -13.65
N ALA A 121 -11.53 -14.61 -12.82
CA ALA A 121 -11.79 -14.41 -11.40
C ALA A 121 -12.09 -12.93 -11.09
N THR A 122 -13.06 -12.68 -10.21
CA THR A 122 -13.32 -11.35 -9.66
C THR A 122 -12.50 -11.21 -8.39
N PHE A 123 -11.64 -10.20 -8.30
CA PHE A 123 -10.83 -9.96 -7.10
C PHE A 123 -11.53 -9.00 -6.14
N PHE A 124 -11.21 -9.13 -4.86
CA PHE A 124 -11.58 -8.16 -3.84
C PHE A 124 -10.36 -7.81 -2.99
N THR A 125 -10.44 -6.66 -2.31
CA THR A 125 -9.53 -6.32 -1.21
C THR A 125 -10.35 -5.94 0.01
N ARG A 126 -9.94 -6.45 1.16
CA ARG A 126 -10.48 -6.08 2.46
C ARG A 126 -9.42 -5.33 3.24
N PHE A 127 -9.81 -4.18 3.78
CA PHE A 127 -9.00 -3.34 4.64
C PHE A 127 -9.61 -3.37 6.03
N SER A 128 -8.84 -3.61 7.08
CA SER A 128 -9.39 -3.58 8.44
C SER A 128 -8.40 -3.07 9.46
N GLN A 129 -8.93 -2.67 10.62
CA GLN A 129 -8.13 -2.33 11.78
C GLN A 129 -7.35 -3.56 12.31
N PRO A 130 -6.30 -3.36 13.14
CA PRO A 130 -5.47 -4.42 13.72
C PRO A 130 -6.24 -5.58 14.38
N ALA A 131 -7.38 -5.32 15.00
CA ALA A 131 -8.22 -6.38 15.57
C ALA A 131 -8.97 -7.22 14.51
N ASN A 132 -8.58 -7.12 13.23
CA ASN A 132 -9.29 -7.62 12.06
C ASN A 132 -10.73 -7.11 11.90
N PHE A 133 -11.12 -6.08 12.64
CA PHE A 133 -12.46 -5.50 12.70
C PHE A 133 -12.42 -4.12 13.40
N PRO A 134 -13.20 -3.11 12.96
CA PRO A 134 -14.05 -3.07 11.77
C PRO A 134 -13.24 -3.14 10.47
N GLY A 135 -13.91 -3.41 9.34
CA GLY A 135 -13.26 -3.52 8.03
C GLY A 135 -14.13 -3.08 6.86
N GLY A 136 -13.52 -2.78 5.72
CA GLY A 136 -14.18 -2.39 4.47
C GLY A 136 -13.79 -3.35 3.35
N VAL A 137 -14.77 -3.81 2.57
CA VAL A 137 -14.54 -4.73 1.44
C VAL A 137 -14.79 -3.99 0.13
N ALA A 138 -13.76 -3.94 -0.71
CA ALA A 138 -13.81 -3.41 -2.06
C ALA A 138 -13.78 -4.54 -3.11
N ILE A 139 -14.72 -4.54 -4.05
CA ILE A 139 -14.77 -5.50 -5.16
C ILE A 139 -14.27 -4.84 -6.45
N VAL A 140 -13.37 -5.53 -7.15
CA VAL A 140 -12.91 -5.14 -8.49
C VAL A 140 -13.84 -5.80 -9.51
N PHE A 141 -14.86 -5.06 -9.96
CA PHE A 141 -15.92 -5.61 -10.81
C PHE A 141 -15.45 -6.11 -12.18
N GLN A 142 -14.30 -5.63 -12.66
CA GLN A 142 -13.70 -6.13 -13.89
C GLN A 142 -13.00 -7.48 -13.62
N PRO A 143 -13.46 -8.60 -14.20
CA PRO A 143 -12.83 -9.89 -13.99
C PRO A 143 -11.41 -9.92 -14.57
N VAL A 144 -10.51 -10.58 -13.85
CA VAL A 144 -9.13 -10.87 -14.27
C VAL A 144 -9.15 -12.15 -15.11
N PRO A 145 -8.63 -12.14 -16.35
CA PRO A 145 -8.53 -13.35 -17.17
C PRO A 145 -7.38 -14.26 -16.71
N PRO A 146 -7.49 -15.59 -16.91
CA PRO A 146 -6.41 -16.51 -16.58
C PRO A 146 -5.11 -16.19 -17.33
N GLY A 147 -3.97 -16.43 -16.68
CA GLY A 147 -2.62 -16.31 -17.22
C GLY A 147 -2.13 -14.88 -17.50
N THR A 148 -2.92 -13.86 -17.17
CA THR A 148 -2.61 -12.46 -17.50
C THR A 148 -2.45 -11.61 -16.25
N TRP A 149 -1.27 -10.99 -16.09
CA TRP A 149 -1.07 -9.96 -15.07
C TRP A 149 -2.02 -8.79 -15.30
N THR A 150 -2.87 -8.53 -14.33
CA THR A 150 -3.87 -7.46 -14.38
C THR A 150 -3.69 -6.57 -13.18
N LYS A 151 -3.56 -5.25 -13.42
CA LYS A 151 -3.54 -4.27 -12.33
C LYS A 151 -4.96 -4.07 -11.80
N ILE A 152 -5.13 -4.29 -10.51
CA ILE A 152 -6.32 -3.86 -9.77
C ILE A 152 -6.06 -2.51 -9.12
N GLU A 153 -7.10 -1.68 -9.06
CA GLU A 153 -7.03 -0.32 -8.52
C GLU A 153 -8.28 -0.05 -7.69
N ILE A 154 -8.06 0.46 -6.47
CA ILE A 154 -9.09 0.77 -5.49
C ILE A 154 -8.83 2.18 -4.96
N PRO A 155 -9.57 3.18 -5.46
CA PRO A 155 -9.59 4.52 -4.86
C PRO A 155 -10.06 4.46 -3.40
N ILE A 156 -9.29 5.03 -2.48
CA ILE A 156 -9.56 5.06 -1.05
C ILE A 156 -10.38 6.31 -0.72
N ARG A 157 -11.69 6.23 -0.93
CA ARG A 157 -12.67 7.29 -0.66
C ARG A 157 -14.03 6.71 -0.30
N ALA A 158 -14.76 7.39 0.58
CA ALA A 158 -16.04 6.93 1.10
C ALA A 158 -17.13 6.76 0.02
N ASP A 159 -17.05 7.49 -1.08
CA ASP A 159 -17.98 7.43 -2.22
C ASP A 159 -17.56 6.45 -3.32
N ASN A 160 -16.47 5.69 -3.15
CA ASN A 160 -16.05 4.71 -4.15
C ASN A 160 -17.05 3.54 -4.22
N PRO A 161 -17.73 3.32 -5.37
CA PRO A 161 -18.72 2.26 -5.52
C PRO A 161 -18.14 0.83 -5.44
N GLN A 162 -16.81 0.67 -5.49
CA GLN A 162 -16.18 -0.63 -5.24
C GLN A 162 -16.33 -1.08 -3.80
N PHE A 163 -16.41 -0.16 -2.82
CA PHE A 163 -16.69 -0.53 -1.43
C PHE A 163 -18.15 -0.97 -1.29
N VAL A 164 -18.36 -2.28 -1.19
CA VAL A 164 -19.70 -2.87 -1.10
C VAL A 164 -20.19 -2.99 0.34
N THR A 165 -19.28 -2.94 1.32
CA THR A 165 -19.63 -2.96 2.74
C THR A 165 -18.53 -2.34 3.60
N PHE A 166 -18.96 -1.74 4.72
CA PHE A 166 -18.13 -1.42 5.89
C PHE A 166 -18.67 -2.23 7.07
N GLU A 167 -17.98 -3.31 7.39
CA GLU A 167 -18.31 -4.24 8.45
C GLU A 167 -18.15 -3.56 9.80
N GLY A 168 -19.28 -3.33 10.48
CA GLY A 168 -19.31 -2.86 11.86
C GLY A 168 -19.05 -1.37 12.09
N SER A 169 -18.80 -0.60 11.03
CA SER A 169 -18.52 0.85 11.16
C SER A 169 -18.66 1.61 9.83
N ASP A 170 -18.04 2.79 9.73
CA ASP A 170 -17.95 3.65 8.55
C ASP A 170 -16.53 3.69 7.96
N PHE A 171 -16.40 4.37 6.81
CA PHE A 171 -15.12 4.54 6.10
C PHE A 171 -14.08 5.20 6.99
N GLU A 172 -14.45 6.30 7.66
CA GLU A 172 -13.57 7.07 8.52
C GLU A 172 -12.97 6.21 9.64
N THR A 173 -13.79 5.38 10.28
CA THR A 173 -13.32 4.49 11.33
C THR A 173 -12.38 3.42 10.77
N VAL A 174 -12.75 2.73 9.69
CA VAL A 174 -11.91 1.67 9.10
C VAL A 174 -10.53 2.21 8.71
N PHE A 175 -10.49 3.31 7.94
CA PHE A 175 -9.24 3.84 7.38
C PHE A 175 -8.47 4.78 8.33
N SER A 176 -8.98 5.04 9.54
CA SER A 176 -8.24 5.81 10.56
C SER A 176 -7.11 5.03 11.23
N ASN A 177 -7.04 3.70 11.06
CA ASN A 177 -5.99 2.86 11.62
C ASN A 177 -5.99 1.47 10.96
N ILE A 178 -5.52 1.37 9.73
CA ILE A 178 -5.38 0.09 9.03
C ILE A 178 -4.28 -0.75 9.70
N GLY A 179 -4.60 -2.01 9.97
CA GLY A 179 -3.62 -3.03 10.35
C GLY A 179 -3.54 -4.14 9.32
N HIS A 180 -4.65 -4.45 8.64
CA HIS A 180 -4.73 -5.56 7.70
C HIS A 180 -5.12 -5.12 6.30
N VAL A 181 -4.40 -5.62 5.30
CA VAL A 181 -4.75 -5.59 3.88
C VAL A 181 -4.83 -7.04 3.38
N GLN A 182 -6.02 -7.44 2.94
CA GLN A 182 -6.30 -8.81 2.52
C GLN A 182 -6.81 -8.81 1.08
N ILE A 183 -6.14 -9.52 0.18
CA ILE A 183 -6.56 -9.62 -1.23
C ILE A 183 -7.04 -11.05 -1.46
N GLY A 184 -8.16 -11.19 -2.15
CA GLY A 184 -8.73 -12.49 -2.47
C GLY A 184 -9.60 -12.45 -3.70
N ILE A 185 -10.40 -13.50 -3.87
CA ILE A 185 -11.34 -13.63 -4.98
C ILE A 185 -12.76 -13.79 -4.49
N GLN A 186 -13.73 -13.35 -5.30
CA GLN A 186 -15.11 -13.78 -5.19
C GLN A 186 -15.30 -15.00 -6.11
N VAL A 187 -15.69 -16.12 -5.52
CA VAL A 187 -15.85 -17.39 -6.24
C VAL A 187 -17.04 -17.27 -7.19
N SER A 188 -16.76 -17.40 -8.49
CA SER A 188 -17.78 -17.36 -9.53
C SER A 188 -18.38 -18.76 -9.76
N LYS A 189 -19.57 -18.81 -10.40
CA LYS A 189 -20.23 -20.07 -10.77
C LYS A 189 -19.32 -21.06 -11.50
N GLY A 190 -18.41 -20.54 -12.33
CA GLY A 190 -17.51 -21.35 -13.15
C GLY A 190 -16.33 -21.95 -12.37
N LEU A 191 -16.15 -21.59 -11.09
CA LEU A 191 -15.05 -22.05 -10.24
C LEU A 191 -15.52 -22.93 -9.08
N GLU A 192 -16.80 -22.83 -8.68
CA GLU A 192 -17.39 -23.59 -7.57
C GLU A 192 -17.17 -25.11 -7.69
N GLY A 193 -16.69 -25.74 -6.62
CA GLY A 193 -16.56 -27.19 -6.49
C GLY A 193 -15.47 -27.86 -7.32
N ILE A 194 -14.64 -27.09 -8.04
CA ILE A 194 -13.51 -27.67 -8.80
C ILE A 194 -12.45 -28.17 -7.83
N ASN A 195 -12.11 -29.46 -7.94
CA ASN A 195 -11.08 -30.10 -7.13
C ASN A 195 -9.74 -30.15 -7.88
N ASP A 196 -9.08 -28.99 -7.92
CA ASP A 196 -7.73 -28.82 -8.44
C ASP A 196 -7.07 -27.64 -7.71
N ASP A 197 -5.74 -27.61 -7.68
CA ASP A 197 -4.98 -26.54 -7.04
C ASP A 197 -4.59 -25.51 -8.09
N PHE A 198 -5.14 -24.30 -7.97
CA PHE A 198 -4.86 -23.20 -8.88
C PHE A 198 -3.91 -22.18 -8.23
N PHE A 199 -2.97 -21.68 -9.01
CA PHE A 199 -2.05 -20.64 -8.59
C PHE A 199 -2.71 -19.28 -8.68
N PHE A 200 -2.46 -18.46 -7.66
CA PHE A 200 -2.79 -17.05 -7.61
C PHE A 200 -1.51 -16.29 -7.27
N ASP A 201 -1.18 -15.34 -8.13
CA ASP A 201 0.01 -14.52 -8.02
C ASP A 201 -0.36 -13.09 -7.58
N LEU A 202 0.53 -12.47 -6.81
CA LEU A 202 0.46 -11.08 -6.38
C LEU A 202 1.82 -10.42 -6.60
N ASP A 203 1.81 -9.21 -7.13
CA ASP A 203 3.00 -8.36 -7.22
C ASP A 203 2.66 -6.88 -7.05
N LYS A 204 3.64 -6.09 -6.60
CA LYS A 204 3.57 -4.63 -6.46
C LYS A 204 2.32 -4.10 -5.76
N PRO A 205 1.86 -4.68 -4.62
CA PRO A 205 0.87 -3.98 -3.82
C PRO A 205 1.45 -2.61 -3.45
N THR A 206 0.66 -1.58 -3.68
CA THR A 206 1.10 -0.19 -3.63
C THR A 206 0.03 0.64 -2.96
N ILE A 207 0.45 1.45 -1.99
CA ILE A 207 -0.32 2.60 -1.53
C ILE A 207 0.32 3.84 -2.10
N ASP A 208 -0.50 4.66 -2.74
CA ASP A 208 -0.08 5.96 -3.23
C ASP A 208 -1.00 7.02 -2.64
N GLY A 209 -0.37 8.04 -2.10
CA GLY A 209 -0.99 9.30 -1.79
C GLY A 209 -0.60 10.20 -2.92
N GLN A 210 -1.33 10.12 -4.03
CA GLN A 210 -1.23 11.12 -5.08
C GLN A 210 -1.48 12.46 -4.38
N GLY A 211 -0.42 13.16 -3.96
CA GLY A 211 -0.54 14.13 -2.87
C GLY A 211 -1.54 15.21 -3.23
N ARG A 212 -2.79 15.08 -2.77
CA ARG A 212 -3.96 15.78 -3.30
C ARG A 212 -4.00 15.73 -4.82
N SER A 213 -4.87 14.87 -5.36
CA SER A 213 -5.26 14.84 -6.78
C SER A 213 -4.89 16.12 -7.52
N CYS A 214 -3.91 16.05 -8.42
CA CYS A 214 -3.70 17.15 -9.34
C CYS A 214 -5.06 17.45 -9.96
N SER A 215 -5.53 18.68 -9.78
CA SER A 215 -6.79 19.15 -10.35
C SER A 215 -6.83 19.02 -11.88
N GLY A 216 -5.67 18.76 -12.49
CA GLY A 216 -5.45 18.78 -13.94
C GLY A 216 -5.22 20.21 -14.44
N GLU A 217 -5.37 21.21 -13.56
CA GLU A 217 -5.11 22.60 -13.89
C GLU A 217 -3.67 23.03 -13.62
N GLU A 218 -2.91 22.21 -12.89
CA GLU A 218 -1.53 22.48 -12.52
C GLU A 218 -0.67 22.74 -13.75
N LYS A 219 0.25 23.68 -13.59
CA LYS A 219 1.26 23.97 -14.62
C LYS A 219 2.63 23.97 -13.99
N LEU A 220 3.49 23.12 -14.50
CA LEU A 220 4.89 23.06 -14.13
C LEU A 220 5.74 23.75 -15.18
N LYS A 221 6.70 24.55 -14.73
CA LYS A 221 7.73 25.14 -15.56
C LYS A 221 9.08 24.88 -14.92
N ALA A 222 10.02 24.40 -15.71
CA ALA A 222 11.41 24.29 -15.32
C ALA A 222 12.25 25.33 -16.06
N ARG A 223 13.33 25.80 -15.42
CA ARG A 223 14.35 26.62 -16.08
C ARG A 223 15.70 26.40 -15.43
N CYS A 224 16.75 26.43 -16.24
CA CYS A 224 18.12 26.44 -15.75
C CYS A 224 18.76 27.82 -15.89
N ALA A 225 19.63 28.19 -14.94
CA ALA A 225 20.48 29.36 -15.04
C ALA A 225 21.80 29.16 -14.31
N ARG A 226 22.89 29.71 -14.87
CA ARG A 226 24.19 29.77 -14.19
C ARG A 226 24.15 30.73 -13.00
N LYS A 227 24.67 30.27 -11.86
CA LYS A 227 24.72 31.00 -10.58
C LYS A 227 26.08 30.77 -9.90
N ASN A 228 26.26 31.38 -8.73
CA ASN A 228 27.45 31.17 -7.90
C ASN A 228 27.61 29.72 -7.42
N CYS A 229 26.55 28.91 -7.46
CA CYS A 229 26.54 27.50 -7.10
C CYS A 229 26.71 26.54 -8.31
N GLY A 230 27.25 27.00 -9.45
CA GLY A 230 27.21 26.23 -10.70
C GLY A 230 25.87 26.43 -11.45
N TYR A 231 25.35 25.41 -12.13
CA TYR A 231 24.01 25.49 -12.71
C TYR A 231 22.94 25.32 -11.63
N ARG A 232 21.87 26.08 -11.78
CA ARG A 232 20.70 26.00 -10.92
C ARG A 232 19.45 25.75 -11.72
N VAL A 233 18.81 24.60 -11.52
CA VAL A 233 17.48 24.30 -12.03
C VAL A 233 16.44 24.80 -11.04
N VAL A 234 15.35 25.37 -11.56
CA VAL A 234 14.25 25.93 -10.79
C VAL A 234 12.95 25.35 -11.33
N GLY A 235 12.29 24.52 -10.52
CA GLY A 235 10.92 24.08 -10.72
C GLY A 235 9.94 25.13 -10.18
N LYS A 236 8.95 25.50 -10.98
CA LYS A 236 7.87 26.40 -10.57
C LYS A 236 6.52 25.76 -10.91
N LEU A 237 5.79 25.40 -9.86
CA LEU A 237 4.41 24.95 -9.95
C LEU A 237 3.47 26.15 -9.85
N SER A 238 2.37 26.09 -10.59
CA SER A 238 1.28 27.07 -10.53
C SER A 238 -0.07 26.39 -10.70
N ARG A 239 -1.12 27.02 -10.17
CA ARG A 239 -2.50 26.50 -10.13
C ARG A 239 -2.66 25.22 -9.30
N ALA A 240 -1.72 24.94 -8.40
CA ALA A 240 -1.91 23.91 -7.40
C ALA A 240 -2.83 24.42 -6.28
N GLU A 241 -3.43 23.50 -5.54
CA GLU A 241 -4.34 23.82 -4.45
C GLU A 241 -3.62 24.68 -3.38
N PRO A 242 -4.11 25.89 -3.06
CA PRO A 242 -3.50 26.74 -2.04
C PRO A 242 -3.39 26.06 -0.67
N GLY A 243 -2.21 26.13 -0.05
CA GLY A 243 -1.96 25.60 1.30
C GLY A 243 -1.57 24.12 1.36
N SER A 244 -1.72 23.38 0.26
CA SER A 244 -1.25 21.99 0.11
C SER A 244 0.28 21.87 0.17
N GLU A 245 0.77 20.65 0.40
CA GLU A 245 2.18 20.30 0.23
C GLU A 245 2.35 19.54 -1.08
N VAL A 246 3.40 19.88 -1.84
CA VAL A 246 3.72 19.23 -3.11
C VAL A 246 5.19 18.83 -3.13
N THR A 247 5.48 17.67 -3.71
CA THR A 247 6.85 17.17 -3.87
C THR A 247 7.25 17.25 -5.34
N LEU A 248 8.29 18.04 -5.63
CA LEU A 248 8.87 18.12 -6.96
C LEU A 248 10.15 17.29 -6.99
N LEU A 249 10.33 16.49 -8.04
CA LEU A 249 11.51 15.68 -8.29
C LEU A 249 12.36 16.32 -9.38
N LEU A 250 13.68 16.17 -9.28
CA LEU A 250 14.62 16.41 -10.38
C LEU A 250 15.18 15.06 -10.82
N ASP A 251 15.01 14.73 -12.09
CA ASP A 251 15.39 13.47 -12.73
C ASP A 251 14.90 12.22 -11.95
N GLY A 252 13.71 12.30 -11.36
CA GLY A 252 13.07 11.17 -10.67
C GLY A 252 13.55 10.85 -9.25
N GLY A 253 14.55 11.56 -8.69
CA GLY A 253 15.07 11.21 -7.35
C GLY A 253 15.44 12.38 -6.43
N ASN A 254 15.88 13.53 -6.95
CA ASN A 254 16.25 14.67 -6.11
C ASN A 254 15.00 15.46 -5.67
N GLU A 255 14.34 14.99 -4.63
CA GLU A 255 13.06 15.51 -4.16
C GLU A 255 13.18 16.78 -3.30
N GLN A 256 12.22 17.69 -3.45
CA GLN A 256 11.94 18.70 -2.43
C GLN A 256 10.44 18.91 -2.29
N THR A 257 9.98 18.77 -1.04
CA THR A 257 8.61 19.11 -0.65
C THR A 257 8.51 20.60 -0.32
N VAL A 258 7.46 21.25 -0.82
CA VAL A 258 7.21 22.68 -0.57
C VAL A 258 5.72 22.93 -0.41
N ARG A 259 5.37 23.79 0.55
CA ARG A 259 4.00 24.26 0.72
C ARG A 259 3.58 25.23 -0.40
N VAL A 260 2.45 24.96 -1.04
CA VAL A 260 1.83 25.80 -2.04
C VAL A 260 1.31 27.07 -1.38
N LYS A 261 1.75 28.23 -1.88
CA LYS A 261 1.31 29.53 -1.36
C LYS A 261 -0.18 29.76 -1.64
N ASN A 262 -0.79 30.72 -0.94
CA ASN A 262 -2.17 31.18 -1.18
C ASN A 262 -2.49 31.55 -2.64
N SER A 263 -1.46 31.83 -3.45
CA SER A 263 -1.57 32.10 -4.89
C SER A 263 -1.61 30.84 -5.79
N GLY A 264 -1.65 29.64 -5.22
CA GLY A 264 -1.55 28.38 -5.93
C GLY A 264 -0.18 28.14 -6.57
N LYS A 265 0.89 28.72 -6.00
CA LYS A 265 2.26 28.65 -6.56
C LYS A 265 3.23 28.04 -5.56
N ALA A 266 4.05 27.13 -6.05
CA ALA A 266 5.18 26.53 -5.34
C ALA A 266 6.46 26.67 -6.17
N LYS A 267 7.62 26.67 -5.51
CA LYS A 267 8.90 26.86 -6.18
C LYS A 267 10.04 26.16 -5.44
N VAL A 268 10.80 25.39 -6.19
CA VAL A 268 11.92 24.58 -5.72
C VAL A 268 13.19 24.96 -6.49
N LYS A 269 14.37 24.75 -5.90
CA LYS A 269 15.66 25.06 -6.53
C LYS A 269 16.70 23.99 -6.23
N TRP A 270 17.36 23.50 -7.26
CA TRP A 270 18.51 22.60 -7.17
C TRP A 270 19.76 23.30 -7.68
N CYS A 271 20.83 23.31 -6.89
CA CYS A 271 22.11 23.98 -7.16
C CYS A 271 23.21 22.93 -7.34
N GLY A 272 24.38 23.33 -7.85
CA GLY A 272 25.53 22.42 -7.98
C GLY A 272 25.48 21.52 -9.21
N LEU A 273 24.59 21.81 -10.17
CA LEU A 273 24.37 20.96 -11.33
C LEU A 273 25.43 21.25 -12.42
N GLU A 274 25.68 20.24 -13.24
CA GLU A 274 26.51 20.35 -14.44
C GLU A 274 25.71 20.91 -15.63
N ALA A 275 26.37 21.12 -16.77
CA ALA A 275 25.67 21.45 -18.00
C ALA A 275 25.01 20.17 -18.54
N GLY A 276 23.73 20.25 -18.92
CA GLY A 276 22.94 19.08 -19.31
C GLY A 276 21.46 19.41 -19.48
N SER A 277 20.66 18.41 -19.86
CA SER A 277 19.21 18.48 -19.75
C SER A 277 18.76 17.82 -18.45
N TYR A 278 17.72 18.39 -17.86
CA TYR A 278 17.15 17.98 -16.59
C TYR A 278 15.64 17.97 -16.69
N GLU A 279 15.00 16.96 -16.13
CA GLU A 279 13.55 16.89 -16.01
C GLU A 279 13.11 17.25 -14.59
N VAL A 280 12.15 18.17 -14.46
CA VAL A 280 11.46 18.42 -13.21
C VAL A 280 10.06 17.84 -13.31
N SER A 281 9.69 16.95 -12.40
CA SER A 281 8.35 16.35 -12.33
C SER A 281 7.67 16.63 -11.00
N LEU A 282 6.35 16.59 -10.98
CA LEU A 282 5.53 16.67 -9.78
C LEU A 282 5.11 15.27 -9.33
N ARG A 283 5.43 14.87 -8.10
CA ARG A 283 5.03 13.57 -7.56
C ARG A 283 3.50 13.45 -7.56
N GLY A 284 3.00 12.28 -7.94
CA GLY A 284 1.56 12.00 -7.95
C GLY A 284 0.82 12.67 -9.10
N CYS A 285 1.51 13.22 -10.10
CA CYS A 285 0.89 13.84 -11.26
C CYS A 285 1.69 13.56 -12.53
N ASP A 286 1.02 13.32 -13.66
CA ASP A 286 1.65 13.24 -14.97
C ASP A 286 2.02 14.65 -15.50
N LEU A 287 2.86 15.34 -14.73
CA LEU A 287 3.25 16.72 -14.99
C LEU A 287 4.77 16.86 -14.87
N ALA A 288 5.43 16.96 -16.03
CA ALA A 288 6.87 17.16 -16.15
C ALA A 288 7.21 18.42 -16.95
N ALA A 289 8.40 18.97 -16.72
CA ALA A 289 8.95 20.09 -17.48
C ALA A 289 10.49 19.98 -17.60
N GLU A 290 11.00 20.13 -18.82
CA GLU A 290 12.43 20.07 -19.11
C GLU A 290 13.13 21.42 -18.85
N ALA A 291 14.37 21.37 -18.37
CA ALA A 291 15.28 22.49 -18.27
C ALA A 291 16.67 22.15 -18.81
N VAL A 292 17.12 22.91 -19.82
CA VAL A 292 18.45 22.74 -20.41
C VAL A 292 19.44 23.76 -19.84
N CYS A 293 20.51 23.28 -19.22
CA CYS A 293 21.65 24.05 -18.73
C CYS A 293 22.74 24.14 -19.82
N ARG A 294 22.80 25.27 -20.55
CA ARG A 294 23.82 25.50 -21.60
C ARG A 294 25.07 26.18 -21.05
N ARG A 295 26.23 25.83 -21.63
CA ARG A 295 27.55 26.39 -21.29
C ARG A 295 27.65 27.90 -21.50
#